data_AF-A0A952G781-F1
#
_entry.id   AF-A0A952G781-F1
#
_cell.length_a   1.000
_cell.length_b   1.000
_cell.length_c   1.000
_cell.angle_alpha   90.00
_cell.angle_beta   90.00
_cell.angle_gamma   90.00
#
_symmetry.space_group_name_H-M   'P 1'
#
loop_
_entity.id
_entity.type
_entity.pdbx_description
1 polymer ?
#
loop_
_entity_poly.entity_id
_entity_poly.type
_entity_poly.pdbx_seq_one_letter_code
_entity_poly.pdbx_strand_id
1 'polypeptide(L)' 'VVSGHIVLTTPDGDHTLRAGDSIIVPGDAVHQARAFEASEVLDVFTPYREDYA' A
#
# COMPACT_ATOMS: atom_id res chain seq x y z
N VAL A 1 -0.51 5.76 4.40
CA VAL A 1 -1.39 6.58 3.53
C VAL A 1 -1.26 8.04 3.95
N VAL A 2 -0.86 8.92 3.03
CA VAL A 2 -0.68 10.34 3.32
C VAL A 2 -2.01 11.08 3.22
N SER A 3 -2.76 10.85 2.13
CA SER A 3 -4.10 11.43 1.93
C SER A 3 -5.01 10.49 1.13
N GLY A 4 -6.33 10.70 1.23
CA GLY A 4 -7.34 9.92 0.53
C GLY A 4 -7.66 8.56 1.18
N HIS A 5 -8.09 7.61 0.35
CA HIS A 5 -8.65 6.33 0.75
C HIS A 5 -8.35 5.24 -0.28
N ILE A 6 -7.71 4.17 0.19
CA ILE A 6 -7.41 2.98 -0.60
C ILE A 6 -7.92 1.70 0.06
N VAL A 7 -8.12 0.66 -0.74
CA VAL A 7 -8.23 -0.72 -0.27
C VAL A 7 -7.02 -1.51 -0.76
N LEU A 8 -6.35 -2.20 0.17
CA LEU A 8 -5.28 -3.14 -0.12
C LEU A 8 -5.85 -4.56 -0.06
N THR A 9 -5.93 -5.23 -1.21
CA THR A 9 -6.34 -6.64 -1.29
C THR A 9 -5.13 -7.54 -1.10
N THR A 10 -5.27 -8.51 -0.21
CA THR A 10 -4.27 -9.56 0.11
C THR A 10 -4.96 -10.93 0.10
N PRO A 11 -4.22 -12.06 0.13
CA PRO A 11 -4.81 -13.40 0.27
C PRO A 11 -5.69 -13.56 1.53
N ASP A 12 -5.39 -12.81 2.58
CA ASP A 12 -6.14 -12.83 3.85
C ASP A 12 -7.37 -11.92 3.83
N GLY A 13 -7.58 -11.17 2.73
CA GLY A 13 -8.72 -10.29 2.52
C GLY A 13 -8.34 -8.84 2.25
N ASP A 14 -9.37 -8.00 2.27
CA ASP A 14 -9.28 -6.57 1.97
C ASP A 14 -9.04 -5.73 3.23
N HIS A 15 -8.05 -4.84 3.16
CA HIS A 15 -7.73 -3.89 4.22
C HIS A 15 -8.08 -2.48 3.75
N THR A 16 -9.00 -1.82 4.45
CA THR A 16 -9.36 -0.42 4.17
C THR A 16 -8.41 0.51 4.90
N LEU A 17 -7.74 1.43 4.18
CA LEU A 17 -6.76 2.35 4.74
C LEU A 17 -7.10 3.80 4.37
N ARG A 18 -7.04 4.69 5.35
CA ARG A 18 -7.31 6.13 5.25
C ARG A 18 -6.07 6.95 5.59
N ALA A 19 -6.14 8.25 5.33
CA ALA A 19 -5.08 9.20 5.72
C ALA A 19 -4.65 9.01 7.19
N GLY A 20 -3.34 8.83 7.40
CA GLY A 20 -2.74 8.54 8.70
C GLY A 20 -2.48 7.05 8.97
N ASP A 21 -3.18 6.14 8.30
CA ASP A 21 -2.98 4.71 8.47
C ASP A 21 -1.66 4.25 7.84
N SER A 22 -1.06 3.22 8.43
CA SER A 22 0.16 2.57 7.94
C SER A 22 -0.01 1.06 7.97
N ILE A 23 0.64 0.37 7.03
CA ILE A 23 0.60 -1.10 6.92
C ILE A 23 1.98 -1.63 6.55
N ILE A 24 2.28 -2.85 6.99
CA ILE A 24 3.47 -3.59 6.59
C ILE A 24 3.03 -4.73 5.70
N VAL A 25 3.61 -4.80 4.50
CA VAL A 25 3.45 -5.95 3.61
C VAL A 25 4.66 -6.87 3.79
N PRO A 26 4.48 -8.12 4.22
CA PRO A 26 5.57 -9.08 4.31
C PRO A 26 6.26 -9.32 2.97
N GLY A 27 7.54 -9.71 3.00
CA GLY A 27 8.27 -10.11 1.79
C GLY A 27 7.53 -11.22 1.03
N ASP A 28 7.54 -11.12 -0.30
CA ASP A 28 6.85 -12.03 -1.24
C ASP A 28 5.31 -12.12 -1.10
N ALA A 29 4.69 -11.34 -0.21
CA ALA A 29 3.24 -11.32 -0.08
C ALA A 29 2.59 -10.65 -1.29
N VAL A 30 1.68 -11.37 -1.97
CA VAL A 30 0.88 -10.80 -3.07
C VAL A 30 -0.07 -9.75 -2.51
N HIS A 31 -0.10 -8.58 -3.13
CA HIS A 31 -0.98 -7.49 -2.73
C HIS A 31 -1.34 -6.58 -3.91
N GLN A 32 -2.50 -5.92 -3.84
CA GLN A 32 -2.97 -4.97 -4.84
C GLN A 32 -3.68 -3.81 -4.16
N ALA A 33 -3.24 -2.57 -4.43
CA ALA A 33 -3.88 -1.35 -3.89
C ALA A 33 -4.82 -0.72 -4.93
N ARG A 34 -6.06 -0.41 -4.52
CA ARG A 34 -7.05 0.31 -5.34
C ARG A 34 -7.43 1.62 -4.65
N ALA A 35 -7.30 2.74 -5.37
CA ALA A 35 -7.81 4.04 -4.92
C ALA A 35 -9.25 4.24 -5.42
N PHE A 36 -10.12 4.78 -4.55
CA PHE A 36 -11.51 5.11 -4.88
C PHE A 36 -11.75 6.61 -5.06
N GLU A 37 -10.77 7.40 -4.67
CA GLU A 37 -10.69 8.85 -4.79
C GLU A 37 -9.24 9.26 -5.02
N ALA A 38 -8.99 10.54 -5.32
CA ALA A 38 -7.63 11.06 -5.38
C ALA A 38 -6.91 10.79 -4.04
N SER A 39 -5.83 10.02 -4.10
CA SER A 39 -5.14 9.48 -2.92
C SER A 39 -3.63 9.55 -3.10
N GLU A 40 -2.92 9.65 -1.99
CA GLU A 40 -1.46 9.69 -1.95
C GLU A 40 -0.92 8.66 -0.94
N VAL A 41 0.05 7.87 -1.38
CA VAL A 41 0.72 6.86 -0.56
C VAL A 41 2.22 7.08 -0.58
N LEU A 42 2.88 6.78 0.54
CA LEU A 42 4.32 6.72 0.64
C LEU A 42 4.71 5.27 0.80
N ASP A 43 5.28 4.69 -0.25
CA ASP A 43 5.77 3.32 -0.24
C ASP A 43 7.26 3.30 0.09
N VAL A 44 7.63 2.52 1.12
CA VAL A 44 9.01 2.36 1.60
C VAL A 44 9.39 0.90 1.48
N PHE A 45 10.47 0.62 0.76
CA PHE A 45 10.92 -0.74 0.45
C PHE A 45 12.26 -1.06 1.11
N THR A 46 12.42 -2.31 1.52
CA THR A 46 13.70 -2.90 1.90
C THR A 46 13.82 -4.30 1.28
N PRO A 47 14.88 -4.61 0.50
CA PRO A 47 15.96 -3.70 0.07
C PRO A 47 15.47 -2.59 -0.87
N TYR A 48 16.37 -1.67 -1.25
CA TYR A 48 16.06 -0.61 -2.20
C TYR A 48 15.52 -1.18 -3.53
N ARG A 49 14.64 -0.42 -4.19
CA ARG A 49 14.08 -0.77 -5.50
C ARG A 49 15.02 -0.32 -6.61
N GLU A 50 15.90 -1.22 -7.04
CA GLU A 50 16.86 -0.95 -8.13
C GLU A 50 16.17 -0.58 -9.45
N ASP A 51 14.98 -1.12 -9.68
CA ASP A 51 14.17 -0.87 -10.86
C ASP A 51 13.50 0.52 -10.89
N TYR A 52 13.57 1.30 -9.80
CA TYR A 52 13.09 2.69 -9.74
C TYR A 52 14.18 3.74 -9.97
N ALA A 53 15.44 3.32 -10.16
CA ALA A 53 16.59 4.20 -10.34
C ALA A 53 16.67 4.85 -11.73
#